data_AF-A0A3C0TER1-F1
#
_entry.id   AF-A0A3C0TER1-F1
#
_cell.length_a   1.000
_cell.length_b   1.000
_cell.length_c   1.000
_cell.angle_alpha   90.00
_cell.angle_beta   90.00
_cell.angle_gamma   90.00
#
_symmetry.space_group_name_H-M   'P 1'
#
loop_
_entity.id
_entity.type
_entity.pdbx_description
1 polymer ?
#
loop_
_entity_poly.entity_id
_entity_poly.type
_entity_poly.pdbx_seq_one_letter_code
_entity_poly.pdbx_strand_id
1 'polypeptide(L)'
;MSKRFGAAVTIAAVCVLSAMCLVGCSWGDVAEKFVGADGSAVSGGSASGGAVDIGDLPVYVSGQAVEIEPYDVNEIVTLSEYKGVEVDCTVQDSELQEGIDDLIEQHPKQVKTGTAKTGMTVNIDYKGKLNGKAFDGGSAEGTSITLGESGMIPGFDDGIIGMKVGETKDVELTFPEEYPNNEDLAGKKTVFTMKLNYIEEKAEFDDAFVKENTDYKTVDEYKAAKRSELAETKKSAKATTALQKIVSESKVSKVPPTLLVAEREMIRSQMQAQMAQYGMTMDQAMEMQGMTADQFEQNLIGQAQSMAESELIMEAIAVKENIDISDKAVDDYIQQMVSGSKDEEGNSITIDKVKENYTSFYGTAMKFERYMRSSLIYTKVSELVGNAAKIIE
;
A
#
# COMPACT_ATOMS: atom_id res chain seq x y z
N MET A 1 21.88 4.30 -12.42
CA MET A 1 20.51 4.19 -11.89
C MET A 1 20.11 2.76 -11.46
N SER A 2 21.04 1.81 -11.26
CA SER A 2 20.71 0.38 -11.08
C SER A 2 21.04 -0.21 -9.68
N LYS A 3 20.82 0.52 -8.58
CA LYS A 3 21.16 0.04 -7.22
C LYS A 3 20.05 0.15 -6.16
N ARG A 4 18.79 0.39 -6.54
CA ARG A 4 17.68 0.61 -5.58
C ARG A 4 16.58 -0.46 -5.53
N PHE A 5 16.75 -1.59 -6.21
CA PHE A 5 15.72 -2.66 -6.29
C PHE A 5 16.05 -3.95 -5.50
N GLY A 6 17.17 -4.01 -4.76
CA GLY A 6 17.65 -5.27 -4.15
C GLY A 6 16.82 -5.80 -2.96
N ALA A 7 16.33 -4.92 -2.08
CA ALA A 7 15.74 -5.33 -0.80
C ALA A 7 14.37 -6.05 -0.88
N ALA A 8 13.77 -6.18 -2.07
CA ALA A 8 12.40 -6.64 -2.23
C ALA A 8 12.20 -8.16 -2.02
N VAL A 9 13.24 -8.98 -2.19
CA VAL A 9 13.09 -10.45 -2.18
C VAL A 9 13.09 -11.03 -0.75
N THR A 10 13.79 -10.40 0.20
CA THR A 10 13.93 -10.94 1.57
C THR A 10 12.73 -10.63 2.48
N ILE A 11 11.98 -9.57 2.19
CA ILE A 11 10.84 -9.11 3.00
C ILE A 11 9.55 -9.87 2.60
N ALA A 12 9.40 -10.25 1.33
CA ALA A 12 8.17 -10.85 0.80
C ALA A 12 7.75 -12.16 1.51
N ALA A 13 8.71 -12.98 1.97
CA ALA A 13 8.40 -14.24 2.64
C ALA A 13 7.87 -14.06 4.08
N VAL A 14 8.12 -12.91 4.72
CA VAL A 14 7.75 -12.67 6.13
C VAL A 14 6.48 -11.79 6.24
N CYS A 15 6.00 -11.17 5.15
CA CYS A 15 4.88 -10.21 5.19
C CYS A 15 3.48 -10.81 4.98
N VAL A 16 3.24 -12.04 5.41
CA VAL A 16 1.96 -12.73 5.11
C VAL A 16 0.78 -12.16 5.92
N LEU A 17 0.99 -11.78 7.19
CA LEU A 17 -0.08 -11.21 8.04
C LEU A 17 -0.31 -9.71 7.78
N SER A 18 0.75 -8.94 7.52
CA SER A 18 0.63 -7.50 7.21
C SER A 18 -0.01 -7.24 5.84
N ALA A 19 0.12 -8.17 4.90
CA ALA A 19 -0.55 -8.09 3.59
C ALA A 19 -2.09 -8.15 3.69
N MET A 20 -2.67 -8.69 4.77
CA MET A 20 -4.14 -8.72 4.93
C MET A 20 -4.73 -7.36 5.31
N CYS A 21 -3.98 -6.52 6.03
CA CYS A 21 -4.39 -5.15 6.34
C CYS A 21 -3.93 -4.15 5.28
N LEU A 22 -2.91 -4.50 4.49
CA LEU A 22 -2.30 -3.64 3.48
C LEU A 22 -2.23 -4.36 2.13
N VAL A 23 -3.36 -4.82 1.60
CA VAL A 23 -3.41 -5.33 0.23
C VAL A 23 -3.13 -4.16 -0.73
N GLY A 24 -1.89 -4.09 -1.21
CA GLY A 24 -1.54 -3.49 -2.51
C GLY A 24 -1.46 -1.97 -2.59
N CYS A 25 -0.75 -1.30 -1.69
CA CYS A 25 -0.47 0.13 -1.84
C CYS A 25 1.05 0.39 -1.84
N SER A 26 1.56 0.97 -2.93
CA SER A 26 2.84 1.67 -2.90
C SER A 26 2.73 2.84 -1.91
N TRP A 27 3.85 3.40 -1.43
CA TRP A 27 3.80 4.56 -0.53
C TRP A 27 2.97 5.75 -1.10
N GLY A 28 2.84 5.85 -2.44
CA GLY A 28 1.94 6.79 -3.10
C GLY A 28 0.45 6.47 -2.87
N ASP A 29 0.05 5.21 -3.03
CA ASP A 29 -1.33 4.75 -2.80
C ASP A 29 -1.69 4.70 -1.31
N VAL A 30 -0.68 4.53 -0.44
CA VAL A 30 -0.82 4.60 1.01
C VAL A 30 -1.15 6.03 1.43
N ALA A 31 -0.48 7.04 0.87
CA ALA A 31 -0.77 8.45 1.15
C ALA A 31 -2.20 8.87 0.72
N GLU A 32 -2.69 8.36 -0.41
CA GLU A 32 -4.08 8.59 -0.86
C GLU A 32 -5.12 7.78 -0.09
N LYS A 33 -4.81 6.58 0.43
CA LYS A 33 -5.76 5.79 1.23
C LYS A 33 -5.75 6.11 2.72
N PHE A 34 -4.75 6.82 3.25
CA PHE A 34 -4.79 7.32 4.63
C PHE A 34 -5.69 8.55 4.79
N VAL A 35 -6.00 9.24 3.69
CA VAL A 35 -6.87 10.42 3.65
C VAL A 35 -8.02 10.09 2.71
N GLY A 36 -9.24 9.91 3.19
CA GLY A 36 -10.40 9.93 2.30
C GLY A 36 -10.35 11.20 1.44
N ALA A 37 -10.86 11.17 0.21
CA ALA A 37 -10.80 12.31 -0.74
C ALA A 37 -11.38 13.65 -0.21
N ASP A 38 -11.90 13.68 1.02
CA ASP A 38 -12.47 14.81 1.75
C ASP A 38 -11.69 15.21 3.03
N GLY A 39 -10.54 14.60 3.34
CA GLY A 39 -9.81 14.86 4.59
C GLY A 39 -10.36 14.10 5.81
N SER A 40 -11.31 13.19 5.61
CA SER A 40 -11.77 12.29 6.67
C SER A 40 -10.80 11.14 6.84
N ALA A 41 -10.46 10.82 8.10
CA ALA A 41 -9.76 9.59 8.43
C ALA A 41 -10.53 8.41 7.83
N VAL A 42 -9.85 7.54 7.08
CA VAL A 42 -10.46 6.30 6.61
C VAL A 42 -10.84 5.50 7.85
N SER A 43 -12.14 5.48 8.14
CA SER A 43 -12.71 4.53 9.08
C SER A 43 -12.49 3.14 8.48
N GLY A 44 -11.44 2.47 8.95
CA GLY A 44 -11.34 1.02 8.83
C GLY A 44 -12.69 0.43 9.21
N GLY A 45 -13.17 -0.50 8.38
CA GLY A 45 -14.53 -1.05 8.44
C GLY A 45 -14.96 -1.33 9.88
N SER A 46 -16.22 -1.02 10.16
CA SER A 46 -16.88 -1.13 11.45
C SER A 46 -16.55 -2.45 12.16
N ALA A 47 -15.51 -2.43 13.00
CA ALA A 47 -15.24 -3.46 13.99
C ALA A 47 -16.17 -3.21 15.17
N SER A 48 -16.98 -4.22 15.51
CA SER A 48 -18.03 -4.14 16.52
C SER A 48 -17.53 -4.19 17.98
N GLY A 49 -16.23 -3.97 18.22
CA GLY A 49 -15.66 -3.85 19.55
C GLY A 49 -15.71 -2.40 20.06
N GLY A 50 -16.20 -2.20 21.29
CA GLY A 50 -16.26 -0.86 21.90
C GLY A 50 -14.90 -0.17 21.92
N ALA A 51 -14.89 1.16 21.76
CA ALA A 51 -13.67 1.96 21.75
C ALA A 51 -12.78 1.63 22.96
N VAL A 52 -11.57 1.12 22.70
CA VAL A 52 -10.58 0.82 23.73
C VAL A 52 -9.92 2.13 24.15
N ASP A 53 -10.03 2.49 25.44
CA ASP A 53 -9.34 3.66 25.97
C ASP A 53 -7.83 3.38 26.06
N ILE A 54 -7.02 4.30 25.51
CA ILE A 54 -5.54 4.21 25.55
C ILE A 54 -5.05 4.05 26.99
N GLY A 55 -5.70 4.68 27.96
CA GLY A 55 -5.32 4.68 29.37
C GLY A 55 -5.46 3.33 30.07
N ASP A 56 -6.25 2.41 29.51
CA ASP A 56 -6.50 1.08 30.08
C ASP A 56 -5.54 0.01 29.55
N LEU A 57 -4.68 0.35 28.57
CA LEU A 57 -3.74 -0.61 27.97
C LEU A 57 -2.48 -0.80 28.83
N PRO A 58 -1.96 -2.04 28.93
CA PRO A 58 -0.66 -2.30 29.55
C PRO A 58 0.45 -1.44 28.94
N VAL A 59 1.32 -0.90 29.80
CA VAL A 59 2.50 -0.15 29.35
C VAL A 59 3.51 -1.12 28.73
N TYR A 60 3.84 -0.89 27.47
CA TYR A 60 4.89 -1.61 26.78
C TYR A 60 6.28 -1.11 27.21
N VAL A 61 7.19 -2.04 27.51
CA VAL A 61 8.59 -1.74 27.78
C VAL A 61 9.40 -2.01 26.53
N SER A 62 9.88 -0.94 25.88
CA SER A 62 10.66 -1.05 24.64
C SER A 62 11.85 -2.00 24.79
N GLY A 63 12.02 -2.90 23.82
CA GLY A 63 13.08 -3.90 23.81
C GLY A 63 12.70 -5.22 24.50
N GLN A 64 11.54 -5.32 25.15
CA GLN A 64 11.06 -6.55 25.79
C GLN A 64 9.87 -7.13 25.03
N ALA A 65 9.74 -8.46 25.00
CA ALA A 65 8.54 -9.08 24.46
C ALA A 65 7.36 -8.88 25.42
N VAL A 66 6.17 -8.61 24.86
CA VAL A 66 4.92 -8.60 25.61
C VAL A 66 4.55 -10.04 25.93
N GLU A 67 4.39 -10.36 27.21
CA GLU A 67 3.82 -11.64 27.62
C GLU A 67 2.30 -11.58 27.43
N ILE A 68 1.81 -12.37 26.47
CA ILE A 68 0.38 -12.45 26.16
C ILE A 68 -0.33 -13.19 27.29
N GLU A 69 -1.38 -12.58 27.83
CA GLU A 69 -2.19 -13.21 28.87
C GLU A 69 -2.89 -14.45 28.31
N PRO A 70 -3.05 -15.53 29.09
CA PRO A 70 -3.80 -16.70 28.63
C PRO A 70 -5.25 -16.33 28.31
N TYR A 71 -5.74 -16.83 27.17
CA TYR A 71 -7.14 -16.72 26.76
C TYR A 71 -7.61 -18.06 26.15
N ASP A 72 -8.93 -18.27 26.12
CA ASP A 72 -9.55 -19.36 25.37
C ASP A 72 -10.36 -18.75 24.22
N VAL A 73 -9.92 -19.01 22.98
CA VAL A 73 -10.60 -18.53 21.77
C VAL A 73 -12.05 -19.00 21.67
N ASN A 74 -12.40 -20.14 22.25
CA ASN A 74 -13.78 -20.64 22.24
C ASN A 74 -14.71 -19.82 23.14
N GLU A 75 -14.17 -19.12 24.14
CA GLU A 75 -14.96 -18.26 25.03
C GLU A 75 -15.14 -16.84 24.48
N ILE A 76 -14.19 -16.36 23.66
CA ILE A 76 -14.16 -14.96 23.19
C ILE A 76 -14.50 -14.79 21.70
N VAL A 77 -14.53 -15.87 20.92
CA VAL A 77 -14.88 -15.84 19.49
C VAL A 77 -16.16 -16.61 19.22
N THR A 78 -17.11 -15.94 18.57
CA THR A 78 -18.26 -16.58 17.92
C THR A 78 -18.02 -16.59 16.42
N LEU A 79 -17.68 -17.76 15.88
CA LEU A 79 -17.43 -17.95 14.45
C LEU A 79 -18.73 -17.89 13.64
N SER A 80 -18.70 -17.20 12.50
CA SER A 80 -19.69 -17.36 11.43
C SER A 80 -19.52 -18.70 10.71
N GLU A 81 -20.35 -18.94 9.70
CA GLU A 81 -20.16 -20.10 8.82
C GLU A 81 -18.89 -19.90 7.99
N TYR A 82 -17.92 -20.80 8.17
CA TYR A 82 -16.62 -20.74 7.50
C TYR A 82 -16.40 -21.89 6.51
N LYS A 83 -17.31 -22.86 6.44
CA LYS A 83 -17.25 -23.94 5.45
C LYS A 83 -18.21 -23.64 4.31
N GLY A 84 -17.73 -23.77 3.07
CA GLY A 84 -18.58 -23.57 1.91
C GLY A 84 -18.97 -22.11 1.65
N VAL A 85 -18.19 -21.16 2.18
CA VAL A 85 -18.41 -19.71 1.98
C VAL A 85 -18.51 -19.41 0.49
N GLU A 86 -19.59 -18.74 0.12
CA GLU A 86 -19.83 -18.32 -1.25
C GLU A 86 -19.06 -17.02 -1.54
N VAL A 87 -18.29 -17.05 -2.62
CA VAL A 87 -17.48 -15.95 -3.16
C VAL A 87 -17.97 -15.62 -4.56
N ASP A 88 -18.46 -14.40 -4.73
CA ASP A 88 -18.90 -13.90 -6.03
C ASP A 88 -17.69 -13.47 -6.87
N CYS A 89 -17.47 -14.20 -7.97
CA CYS A 89 -16.43 -13.91 -8.96
C CYS A 89 -17.00 -13.28 -10.24
N THR A 90 -18.28 -12.90 -10.25
CA THR A 90 -18.91 -12.18 -11.36
C THR A 90 -18.20 -10.86 -11.59
N VAL A 91 -17.83 -10.56 -12.84
CA VAL A 91 -17.21 -9.29 -13.20
C VAL A 91 -18.31 -8.31 -13.60
N GLN A 92 -18.46 -7.25 -12.81
CA GLN A 92 -19.40 -6.18 -13.07
C GLN A 92 -18.91 -5.31 -14.22
N ASP A 93 -19.86 -4.69 -14.92
CA ASP A 93 -19.55 -3.78 -16.04
C ASP A 93 -18.73 -2.56 -15.58
N SER A 94 -18.93 -2.12 -14.34
CA SER A 94 -18.14 -1.03 -13.74
C SER A 94 -16.67 -1.41 -13.59
N GLU A 95 -16.35 -2.64 -13.16
CA GLU A 95 -14.96 -3.10 -13.01
C GLU A 95 -14.26 -3.20 -14.35
N LEU A 96 -14.99 -3.64 -15.39
CA LEU A 96 -14.47 -3.61 -16.75
C LEU A 96 -14.23 -2.17 -17.22
N GLN A 97 -15.16 -1.25 -16.89
CA GLN A 97 -15.06 0.14 -17.30
C GLN A 97 -13.89 0.84 -16.61
N GLU A 98 -13.65 0.59 -15.32
CA GLU A 98 -12.45 1.06 -14.60
C GLU A 98 -11.17 0.59 -15.31
N GLY A 99 -11.07 -0.71 -15.63
CA GLY A 99 -9.89 -1.21 -16.36
C GLY A 99 -9.72 -0.62 -17.77
N ILE A 100 -10.80 -0.20 -18.42
CA ILE A 100 -10.75 0.53 -19.69
C ILE A 100 -10.29 1.97 -19.46
N ASP A 101 -10.84 2.65 -18.46
CA ASP A 101 -10.47 4.02 -18.13
C ASP A 101 -8.99 4.12 -17.72
N ASP A 102 -8.50 3.17 -16.91
CA ASP A 102 -7.07 3.06 -16.56
C ASP A 102 -6.18 2.93 -17.80
N LEU A 103 -6.61 2.14 -18.79
CA LEU A 103 -5.88 1.98 -20.04
C LEU A 103 -5.88 3.28 -20.86
N ILE A 104 -7.01 3.99 -20.91
CA ILE A 104 -7.11 5.29 -21.61
C ILE A 104 -6.22 6.34 -20.93
N GLU A 105 -6.19 6.37 -19.60
CA GLU A 105 -5.36 7.29 -18.82
C GLU A 105 -3.86 7.04 -19.01
N GLN A 106 -3.45 5.77 -19.16
CA GLN A 106 -2.06 5.41 -19.46
C GLN A 106 -1.63 5.78 -20.90
N HIS A 107 -2.60 5.94 -21.81
CA HIS A 107 -2.36 6.21 -23.22
C HIS A 107 -3.13 7.45 -23.71
N PRO A 108 -2.86 8.64 -23.14
CA PRO A 108 -3.56 9.85 -23.52
C PRO A 108 -3.27 10.22 -24.97
N LYS A 109 -4.26 10.82 -25.62
CA LYS A 109 -4.10 11.37 -26.96
C LYS A 109 -3.26 12.64 -26.90
N GLN A 110 -2.18 12.66 -27.68
CA GLN A 110 -1.30 13.82 -27.76
C GLN A 110 -1.81 14.85 -28.79
N VAL A 111 -2.22 16.02 -28.31
CA VAL A 111 -2.70 17.12 -29.16
C VAL A 111 -1.58 18.13 -29.39
N LYS A 112 -1.15 18.25 -30.66
CA LYS A 112 -0.04 19.12 -31.09
C LYS A 112 -0.47 20.55 -31.42
N THR A 113 -1.67 20.95 -31.02
CA THR A 113 -2.26 22.27 -31.31
C THR A 113 -3.05 22.78 -30.11
N GLY A 114 -3.23 24.09 -30.00
CA GLY A 114 -4.06 24.70 -28.97
C GLY A 114 -3.25 25.53 -27.97
N THR A 115 -3.91 25.87 -26.87
CA THR A 115 -3.37 26.74 -25.81
C THR A 115 -3.60 26.09 -24.46
N ALA A 116 -2.55 26.00 -23.66
CA ALA A 116 -2.60 25.43 -22.32
C ALA A 116 -3.51 26.26 -21.39
N LYS A 117 -4.30 25.58 -20.58
CA LYS A 117 -5.21 26.16 -19.59
C LYS A 117 -5.09 25.40 -18.27
N THR A 118 -5.48 26.05 -17.17
CA THR A 118 -5.61 25.40 -15.87
C THR A 118 -6.49 24.15 -15.97
N GLY A 119 -6.10 23.09 -15.27
CA GLY A 119 -6.76 21.78 -15.25
C GLY A 119 -6.41 20.87 -16.44
N MET A 120 -5.60 21.32 -17.40
CA MET A 120 -5.14 20.46 -18.50
C MET A 120 -3.86 19.74 -18.12
N THR A 121 -3.76 18.47 -18.54
CA THR A 121 -2.49 17.75 -18.54
C THR A 121 -1.68 18.11 -19.78
N VAL A 122 -0.42 18.48 -19.59
CA VAL A 122 0.47 18.93 -20.66
C VAL A 122 1.83 18.28 -20.53
N ASN A 123 2.44 18.00 -21.67
CA ASN A 123 3.81 17.55 -21.73
C ASN A 123 4.75 18.72 -22.00
N ILE A 124 5.79 18.86 -21.19
CA ILE A 124 6.72 19.99 -21.23
C ILE A 124 8.18 19.56 -21.17
N ASP A 125 9.04 20.43 -21.69
CA ASP A 125 10.47 20.44 -21.38
C ASP A 125 10.75 21.69 -20.55
N TYR A 126 11.60 21.60 -19.53
CA TYR A 126 12.04 22.77 -18.79
C TYR A 126 13.51 22.71 -18.40
N LYS A 127 14.12 23.88 -18.32
CA LYS A 127 15.52 24.05 -17.93
C LYS A 127 15.68 25.24 -16.99
N GLY A 128 15.87 24.95 -15.71
CA GLY A 128 16.14 25.91 -14.65
C GLY A 128 17.59 26.36 -14.63
N LYS A 129 17.81 27.66 -14.43
CA LYS A 129 19.12 28.28 -14.26
C LYS A 129 19.12 29.23 -13.07
N LEU A 130 20.14 29.13 -12.23
CA LEU A 130 20.46 30.07 -11.17
C LEU A 130 21.69 30.87 -11.59
N ASN A 131 21.57 32.21 -11.65
CA ASN A 131 22.65 33.10 -12.09
C ASN A 131 23.28 32.67 -13.45
N GLY A 132 22.44 32.21 -14.38
CA GLY A 132 22.85 31.76 -15.71
C GLY A 132 23.44 30.35 -15.78
N LYS A 133 23.63 29.65 -14.66
CA LYS A 133 24.11 28.26 -14.62
C LYS A 133 22.97 27.30 -14.32
N ALA A 134 22.89 26.19 -15.06
CA ALA A 134 21.94 25.13 -14.73
C ALA A 134 22.31 24.50 -13.37
N PHE A 135 21.30 24.08 -12.62
CA PHE A 135 21.46 23.40 -11.34
C PHE A 135 20.83 22.00 -11.40
N ASP A 136 21.29 21.11 -10.52
CA ASP A 136 20.83 19.73 -10.48
C ASP A 136 19.36 19.63 -10.02
N GLY A 137 18.60 18.72 -10.62
CA GLY A 137 17.15 18.61 -10.41
C GLY A 137 16.30 19.75 -11.01
N GLY A 138 16.92 20.76 -11.63
CA GLY A 138 16.22 21.91 -12.21
C GLY A 138 15.78 21.74 -13.67
N SER A 139 16.02 20.60 -14.31
CA SER A 139 15.72 20.40 -15.74
C SER A 139 15.17 19.01 -16.00
N ALA A 140 14.18 18.91 -16.88
CA ALA A 140 13.63 17.67 -17.39
C ALA A 140 13.09 17.86 -18.81
N GLU A 141 13.02 16.77 -19.56
CA GLU A 141 12.44 16.73 -20.90
C GLU A 141 11.31 15.69 -20.90
N GLY A 142 10.23 15.99 -21.61
CA GLY A 142 9.10 15.07 -21.76
C GLY A 142 8.29 14.83 -20.48
N THR A 143 8.27 15.76 -19.54
CA THR A 143 7.50 15.61 -18.29
C THR A 143 6.04 15.98 -18.51
N SER A 144 5.11 15.10 -18.14
CA SER A 144 3.67 15.40 -18.14
C SER A 144 3.22 15.91 -16.78
N ILE A 145 2.51 17.04 -16.76
CA ILE A 145 1.98 17.67 -15.54
C ILE A 145 0.55 18.17 -15.74
N THR A 146 -0.26 18.11 -14.69
CA THR A 146 -1.58 18.75 -14.64
C THR A 146 -1.45 20.19 -14.13
N LEU A 147 -1.81 21.16 -14.97
CA LEU A 147 -1.64 22.58 -14.64
C LEU A 147 -2.60 23.01 -13.52
N GLY A 148 -2.04 23.48 -12.41
CA GLY A 148 -2.75 23.84 -11.18
C GLY A 148 -2.57 22.81 -10.05
N GLU A 149 -2.10 21.60 -10.37
CA GLU A 149 -1.94 20.47 -9.44
C GLU A 149 -0.57 19.78 -9.59
N SER A 150 0.37 20.42 -10.30
CA SER A 150 1.65 19.79 -10.66
C SER A 150 2.60 19.53 -9.48
N GLY A 151 2.32 20.13 -8.31
CA GLY A 151 3.22 20.12 -7.15
C GLY A 151 4.53 20.90 -7.38
N MET A 152 4.65 21.63 -8.48
CA MET A 152 5.83 22.45 -8.80
C MET A 152 5.85 23.73 -7.94
N ILE A 153 7.00 24.42 -7.95
CA ILE A 153 7.16 25.67 -7.19
C ILE A 153 6.11 26.72 -7.59
N PRO A 154 5.70 27.62 -6.67
CA PRO A 154 4.71 28.65 -6.97
C PRO A 154 5.07 29.47 -8.21
N GLY A 155 4.08 29.66 -9.09
CA GLY A 155 4.22 30.37 -10.37
C GLY A 155 4.73 29.54 -11.54
N PHE A 156 5.16 28.29 -11.32
CA PHE A 156 5.63 27.41 -12.40
C PHE A 156 4.52 27.14 -13.43
N ASP A 157 3.35 26.72 -12.96
CA ASP A 157 2.20 26.39 -13.82
C ASP A 157 1.66 27.64 -14.55
N ASP A 158 1.64 28.79 -13.85
CA ASP A 158 1.25 30.09 -14.42
C ASP A 158 2.16 30.51 -15.59
N GLY A 159 3.41 30.04 -15.59
CA GLY A 159 4.36 30.24 -16.68
C GLY A 159 3.92 29.56 -17.99
N ILE A 160 3.22 28.43 -17.88
CA ILE A 160 2.77 27.58 -19.00
C ILE A 160 1.35 27.92 -19.42
N ILE A 161 0.48 28.30 -18.48
CA ILE A 161 -0.90 28.68 -18.78
C ILE A 161 -0.90 29.82 -19.81
N GLY A 162 -1.64 29.63 -20.91
CA GLY A 162 -1.69 30.57 -22.03
C GLY A 162 -0.64 30.35 -23.12
N MET A 163 0.36 29.49 -22.92
CA MET A 163 1.31 29.11 -23.98
C MET A 163 0.60 28.31 -25.07
N LYS A 164 1.01 28.53 -26.33
CA LYS A 164 0.60 27.69 -27.45
C LYS A 164 1.49 26.45 -27.53
N VAL A 165 0.93 25.35 -28.03
CA VAL A 165 1.74 24.15 -28.28
C VAL A 165 2.90 24.47 -29.23
N GLY A 166 4.10 24.03 -28.86
CA GLY A 166 5.37 24.32 -29.54
C GLY A 166 6.05 25.62 -29.09
N GLU A 167 5.41 26.44 -28.25
CA GLU A 167 5.99 27.67 -27.73
C GLU A 167 7.06 27.37 -26.67
N THR A 168 8.10 28.20 -26.67
CA THR A 168 9.15 28.22 -25.64
C THR A 168 9.21 29.61 -25.02
N LYS A 169 9.25 29.68 -23.69
CA LYS A 169 9.26 30.92 -22.94
C LYS A 169 10.20 30.83 -21.74
N ASP A 170 10.87 31.93 -21.43
CA ASP A 170 11.61 32.08 -20.18
C ASP A 170 10.68 32.66 -19.10
N VAL A 171 10.65 32.01 -17.96
CA VAL A 171 9.82 32.37 -16.80
C VAL A 171 10.73 32.58 -15.60
N GLU A 172 10.64 33.75 -14.98
CA GLU A 172 11.36 34.04 -13.73
C GLU A 172 10.54 33.52 -12.55
N LEU A 173 11.12 32.60 -11.79
CA LEU A 173 10.51 31.98 -10.62
C LEU A 173 11.38 32.19 -9.39
N THR A 174 10.74 32.32 -8.23
CA THR A 174 11.44 32.41 -6.95
C THR A 174 11.10 31.15 -6.15
N PHE A 175 12.13 30.42 -5.75
CA PHE A 175 11.95 29.27 -4.87
C PHE A 175 11.40 29.72 -3.51
N PRO A 176 10.58 28.89 -2.84
CA PRO A 176 10.13 29.17 -1.48
C PRO A 176 11.30 29.45 -0.53
N GLU A 177 11.06 30.24 0.52
CA GLU A 177 12.06 30.57 1.55
C GLU A 177 12.55 29.31 2.29
N GLU A 178 11.72 28.28 2.36
CA GLU A 178 12.06 26.96 2.89
C GLU A 178 11.92 25.93 1.77
N TYR A 179 13.05 25.35 1.33
CA TYR A 179 13.07 24.32 0.29
C TYR A 179 13.87 23.10 0.75
N PRO A 180 13.21 22.12 1.40
CA PRO A 180 13.88 21.01 2.09
C PRO A 180 14.75 20.14 1.18
N ASN A 181 14.37 20.08 -0.11
CA ASN A 181 15.05 19.23 -1.08
C ASN A 181 16.42 19.81 -1.51
N ASN A 182 16.64 21.13 -1.37
CA ASN A 182 17.91 21.78 -1.70
C ASN A 182 17.99 23.19 -1.09
N GLU A 183 18.71 23.34 0.03
CA GLU A 183 18.88 24.62 0.73
C GLU A 183 19.53 25.72 -0.12
N ASP A 184 20.37 25.37 -1.10
CA ASP A 184 21.04 26.35 -1.96
C ASP A 184 20.07 27.11 -2.88
N LEU A 185 18.89 26.54 -3.12
CA LEU A 185 17.84 27.13 -3.96
C LEU A 185 16.85 27.98 -3.16
N ALA A 186 16.77 27.81 -1.83
CA ALA A 186 15.80 28.47 -0.98
C ALA A 186 15.86 30.02 -1.11
N GLY A 187 14.69 30.62 -1.37
CA GLY A 187 14.52 32.07 -1.58
C GLY A 187 15.23 32.64 -2.83
N LYS A 188 15.84 31.80 -3.68
CA LYS A 188 16.58 32.28 -4.85
C LYS A 188 15.67 32.50 -6.05
N LYS A 189 15.95 33.58 -6.79
CA LYS A 189 15.39 33.83 -8.11
C LYS A 189 16.12 33.02 -9.16
N THR A 190 15.36 32.34 -10.00
CA THR A 190 15.85 31.48 -11.09
C THR A 190 15.07 31.75 -12.36
N VAL A 191 15.66 31.40 -13.50
CA VAL A 191 14.99 31.48 -14.80
C VAL A 191 14.78 30.07 -15.30
N PHE A 192 13.54 29.73 -15.60
CA PHE A 192 13.17 28.48 -16.24
C PHE A 192 12.84 28.75 -17.71
N THR A 193 13.62 28.14 -18.61
CA THR A 193 13.21 28.03 -20.02
C THR A 193 12.24 26.87 -20.14
N MET A 194 10.98 27.14 -20.42
CA MET A 194 9.90 26.16 -20.48
C MET A 194 9.40 26.03 -21.92
N LYS A 195 9.11 24.82 -22.36
CA LYS A 195 8.58 24.52 -23.68
C LYS A 195 7.35 23.62 -23.55
N LEU A 196 6.26 24.02 -24.19
CA LEU A 196 5.04 23.20 -24.26
C LEU A 196 5.14 22.27 -25.47
N ASN A 197 5.29 20.96 -25.23
CA ASN A 197 5.43 19.97 -26.31
C ASN A 197 4.07 19.60 -26.91
N TYR A 198 3.09 19.30 -26.06
CA TYR A 198 1.72 18.93 -26.44
C TYR A 198 0.78 18.99 -25.24
N ILE A 199 -0.52 19.02 -25.54
CA ILE A 199 -1.58 18.85 -24.55
C ILE A 199 -2.04 17.39 -24.58
N GLU A 200 -2.28 16.81 -23.43
CA GLU A 200 -2.84 15.47 -23.30
C GLU A 200 -4.36 15.56 -23.18
N GLU A 201 -5.06 14.79 -24.01
CA GLU A 201 -6.52 14.66 -23.96
C GLU A 201 -6.90 13.18 -23.78
N LYS A 202 -8.10 12.94 -23.23
CA LYS A 202 -8.64 11.59 -23.13
C LYS A 202 -8.73 10.97 -24.53
N ALA A 203 -8.12 9.80 -24.72
CA ALA A 203 -8.22 9.07 -25.98
C ALA A 203 -9.63 8.48 -26.16
N GLU A 204 -10.07 8.35 -27.42
CA GLU A 204 -11.28 7.60 -27.74
C GLU A 204 -10.97 6.11 -27.69
N PHE A 205 -11.82 5.34 -27.00
CA PHE A 205 -11.64 3.91 -26.87
C PHE A 205 -12.33 3.16 -28.01
N ASP A 206 -11.61 3.00 -29.12
CA ASP A 206 -12.05 2.30 -30.34
C ASP A 206 -11.08 1.17 -30.76
N ASP A 207 -11.40 0.48 -31.86
CA ASP A 207 -10.57 -0.61 -32.38
C ASP A 207 -9.17 -0.15 -32.80
N ALA A 208 -8.98 1.13 -33.16
CA ALA A 208 -7.68 1.66 -33.51
C ALA A 208 -6.82 1.87 -32.26
N PHE A 209 -7.40 2.46 -31.21
CA PHE A 209 -6.77 2.60 -29.91
C PHE A 209 -6.33 1.25 -29.35
N VAL A 210 -7.21 0.24 -29.39
CA VAL A 210 -6.91 -1.10 -28.88
C VAL A 210 -5.74 -1.75 -29.63
N LYS A 211 -5.71 -1.64 -30.97
CA LYS A 211 -4.59 -2.19 -31.79
C LYS A 211 -3.26 -1.51 -31.51
N GLU A 212 -3.27 -0.22 -31.18
CA GLU A 212 -2.06 0.56 -30.98
C GLU A 212 -1.46 0.32 -29.59
N ASN A 213 -2.31 0.10 -28.57
CA ASN A 213 -1.89 0.08 -27.17
C ASN A 213 -1.98 -1.31 -26.52
N THR A 214 -2.48 -2.33 -27.22
CA THR A 214 -2.64 -3.69 -26.68
C THR A 214 -2.32 -4.77 -27.72
N ASP A 215 -2.27 -6.03 -27.28
CA ASP A 215 -2.12 -7.19 -28.18
C ASP A 215 -3.42 -7.60 -28.91
N TYR A 216 -4.52 -6.92 -28.64
CA TYR A 216 -5.85 -7.22 -29.20
C TYR A 216 -6.16 -6.38 -30.43
N LYS A 217 -7.05 -6.87 -31.29
CA LYS A 217 -7.39 -6.18 -32.55
C LYS A 217 -8.71 -5.43 -32.48
N THR A 218 -9.57 -5.72 -31.53
CA THR A 218 -10.88 -5.08 -31.44
C THR A 218 -11.23 -4.80 -29.98
N VAL A 219 -12.10 -3.82 -29.77
CA VAL A 219 -12.67 -3.50 -28.46
C VAL A 219 -13.33 -4.73 -27.85
N ASP A 220 -14.04 -5.52 -28.64
CA ASP A 220 -14.72 -6.72 -28.15
C ASP A 220 -13.73 -7.81 -27.68
N GLU A 221 -12.64 -8.04 -28.43
CA GLU A 221 -11.56 -8.96 -28.03
C GLU A 221 -10.92 -8.52 -26.72
N TYR A 222 -10.57 -7.23 -26.61
CA TYR A 222 -9.99 -6.68 -25.38
C TYR A 222 -10.94 -6.82 -24.20
N LYS A 223 -12.21 -6.43 -24.36
CA LYS A 223 -13.22 -6.51 -23.28
C LYS A 223 -13.42 -7.94 -22.80
N ALA A 224 -13.49 -8.90 -23.72
CA ALA A 224 -13.62 -10.31 -23.37
C ALA A 224 -12.40 -10.81 -22.59
N ALA A 225 -11.19 -10.46 -23.04
CA ALA A 225 -9.96 -10.85 -22.36
C ALA A 225 -9.83 -10.20 -20.98
N LYS A 226 -10.13 -8.90 -20.87
CA LYS A 226 -10.07 -8.17 -19.60
C LYS A 226 -11.08 -8.71 -18.59
N ARG A 227 -12.30 -9.07 -19.02
CA ARG A 227 -13.26 -9.78 -18.15
C ARG A 227 -12.73 -11.12 -17.69
N SER A 228 -12.10 -11.90 -18.58
CA SER A 228 -11.50 -13.18 -18.20
C SER A 228 -10.38 -13.00 -17.18
N GLU A 229 -9.52 -12.00 -17.37
CA GLU A 229 -8.43 -11.64 -16.45
C GLU A 229 -8.96 -11.23 -15.06
N LEU A 230 -9.99 -10.37 -15.03
CA LEU A 230 -10.64 -9.93 -13.79
C LEU A 230 -11.31 -11.11 -13.06
N ALA A 231 -12.00 -11.98 -13.81
CA ALA A 231 -12.63 -13.18 -13.25
C ALA A 231 -11.58 -14.13 -12.65
N GLU A 232 -10.47 -14.37 -13.37
CA GLU A 232 -9.38 -15.22 -12.87
C GLU A 232 -8.70 -14.60 -11.65
N THR A 233 -8.53 -13.28 -11.62
CA THR A 233 -8.02 -12.55 -10.44
C THR A 233 -8.92 -12.77 -9.23
N LYS A 234 -10.25 -12.65 -9.39
CA LYS A 234 -11.21 -12.94 -8.30
C LYS A 234 -11.15 -14.40 -7.86
N LYS A 235 -11.04 -15.35 -8.80
CA LYS A 235 -10.92 -16.79 -8.47
C LYS A 235 -9.63 -17.10 -7.73
N SER A 236 -8.51 -16.50 -8.14
CA SER A 236 -7.23 -16.63 -7.44
C SER A 236 -7.27 -16.00 -6.04
N ALA A 237 -8.07 -14.95 -5.85
CA ALA A 237 -8.26 -14.29 -4.55
C ALA A 237 -9.35 -14.95 -3.67
N LYS A 238 -9.99 -16.04 -4.13
CA LYS A 238 -11.13 -16.67 -3.47
C LYS A 238 -10.89 -16.98 -1.99
N ALA A 239 -9.72 -17.52 -1.64
CA ALA A 239 -9.38 -17.84 -0.26
C ALA A 239 -9.38 -16.58 0.62
N THR A 240 -8.75 -15.50 0.15
CA THR A 240 -8.70 -14.21 0.82
C THR A 240 -10.10 -13.59 0.97
N THR A 241 -10.90 -13.58 -0.10
CA THR A 241 -12.28 -13.03 -0.05
C THR A 241 -13.16 -13.83 0.91
N ALA A 242 -13.05 -15.16 0.92
CA ALA A 242 -13.77 -16.00 1.85
C ALA A 242 -13.36 -15.72 3.30
N LEU A 243 -12.06 -15.59 3.58
CA LEU A 243 -11.57 -15.22 4.92
C LEU A 243 -12.05 -13.85 5.37
N GLN A 244 -12.01 -12.84 4.50
CA GLN A 244 -12.53 -11.50 4.81
C GLN A 244 -14.01 -11.55 5.20
N LYS A 245 -14.81 -12.33 4.45
CA LYS A 245 -16.23 -12.54 4.78
C LYS A 245 -16.39 -13.20 6.14
N ILE A 246 -15.63 -14.27 6.42
CA ILE A 246 -15.65 -14.95 7.73
C ILE A 246 -15.29 -14.00 8.85
N VAL A 247 -14.23 -13.19 8.69
CA VAL A 247 -13.80 -12.22 9.69
C VAL A 247 -14.88 -11.18 9.94
N SER A 248 -15.48 -10.63 8.88
CA SER A 248 -16.53 -9.61 8.98
C SER A 248 -17.85 -10.10 9.59
N GLU A 249 -18.16 -11.39 9.43
CA GLU A 249 -19.40 -11.99 9.93
C GLU A 249 -19.23 -12.67 11.30
N SER A 250 -17.99 -12.95 11.70
CA SER A 250 -17.65 -13.48 13.02
C SER A 250 -17.63 -12.36 14.06
N LYS A 251 -17.74 -12.73 15.33
CA LYS A 251 -17.73 -11.77 16.45
C LYS A 251 -16.66 -12.13 17.46
N VAL A 252 -15.82 -11.16 17.81
CA VAL A 252 -14.90 -11.24 18.95
C VAL A 252 -15.49 -10.41 20.09
N SER A 253 -15.79 -11.03 21.22
CA SER A 253 -16.38 -10.34 22.37
C SER A 253 -15.37 -9.59 23.21
N LYS A 254 -14.10 -10.00 23.16
CA LYS A 254 -13.00 -9.38 23.91
C LYS A 254 -11.67 -9.68 23.22
N VAL A 255 -10.88 -8.64 22.96
CA VAL A 255 -9.47 -8.77 22.58
C VAL A 255 -8.62 -8.73 23.87
N PRO A 256 -7.71 -9.68 24.11
CA PRO A 256 -6.77 -9.61 25.24
C PRO A 256 -5.91 -8.34 25.17
N PRO A 257 -5.85 -7.49 26.21
CA PRO A 257 -5.12 -6.21 26.14
C PRO A 257 -3.63 -6.36 25.82
N THR A 258 -3.00 -7.45 26.28
CA THR A 258 -1.59 -7.75 25.97
C THR A 258 -1.39 -8.15 24.51
N LEU A 259 -2.35 -8.84 23.88
CA LEU A 259 -2.34 -9.12 22.44
C LEU A 259 -2.47 -7.81 21.64
N LEU A 260 -3.43 -6.97 22.02
CA LEU A 260 -3.64 -5.67 21.38
C LEU A 260 -2.39 -4.78 21.45
N VAL A 261 -1.71 -4.75 22.60
CA VAL A 261 -0.43 -4.01 22.75
C VAL A 261 0.65 -4.61 21.84
N ALA A 262 0.80 -5.94 21.79
CA ALA A 262 1.80 -6.57 20.93
C ALA A 262 1.59 -6.24 19.44
N GLU A 263 0.34 -6.30 18.96
CA GLU A 263 -0.03 -5.93 17.59
C GLU A 263 0.24 -4.45 17.31
N ARG A 264 -0.17 -3.56 18.23
CA ARG A 264 0.06 -2.11 18.09
C ARG A 264 1.55 -1.79 17.94
N GLU A 265 2.39 -2.37 18.78
CA GLU A 265 3.84 -2.17 18.70
C GLU A 265 4.46 -2.76 17.44
N MET A 266 3.92 -3.89 16.95
CA MET A 266 4.35 -4.50 15.69
C MET A 266 4.06 -3.58 14.50
N ILE A 267 2.85 -3.03 14.42
CA ILE A 267 2.46 -2.05 13.39
C ILE A 267 3.33 -0.79 13.50
N ARG A 268 3.52 -0.27 14.72
CA ARG A 268 4.37 0.92 14.94
C ARG A 268 5.80 0.69 14.47
N SER A 269 6.39 -0.46 14.81
CA SER A 269 7.76 -0.80 14.42
C SER A 269 7.89 -0.94 12.91
N GLN A 270 6.92 -1.61 12.28
CA GLN A 270 6.85 -1.75 10.82
C GLN A 270 6.83 -0.38 10.15
N MET A 271 5.99 0.53 10.64
CA MET A 271 5.85 1.85 10.05
C MET A 271 7.11 2.70 10.24
N GLN A 272 7.74 2.63 11.42
CA GLN A 272 9.04 3.28 11.67
C GLN A 272 10.13 2.74 10.74
N ALA A 273 10.19 1.42 10.55
CA ALA A 273 11.15 0.79 9.65
C ALA A 273 10.95 1.23 8.19
N GLN A 274 9.69 1.35 7.74
CA GLN A 274 9.36 1.86 6.40
C GLN A 274 9.76 3.32 6.23
N MET A 275 9.42 4.19 7.18
CA MET A 275 9.76 5.63 7.12
C MET A 275 11.27 5.86 7.13
N ALA A 276 12.02 5.07 7.92
CA ALA A 276 13.47 5.14 7.98
C ALA A 276 14.13 4.86 6.62
N GLN A 277 13.53 4.02 5.77
CA GLN A 277 14.02 3.77 4.39
C GLN A 277 13.96 5.03 3.52
N TYR A 278 13.04 5.95 3.81
CA TYR A 278 12.89 7.23 3.14
C TYR A 278 13.56 8.39 3.88
N GLY A 279 14.33 8.11 4.94
CA GLY A 279 15.02 9.12 5.74
C GLY A 279 14.07 10.02 6.57
N MET A 280 12.87 9.54 6.86
CA MET A 280 11.82 10.27 7.57
C MET A 280 11.60 9.69 8.97
N THR A 281 11.29 10.55 9.94
CA THR A 281 10.85 10.13 11.28
C THR A 281 9.34 10.04 11.37
N MET A 282 8.85 9.33 12.40
CA MET A 282 7.42 9.29 12.73
C MET A 282 6.82 10.68 12.91
N ASP A 283 7.52 11.54 13.64
CA ASP A 283 7.06 12.90 13.95
C ASP A 283 6.92 13.73 12.67
N GLN A 284 7.89 13.64 11.76
CA GLN A 284 7.83 14.31 10.46
C GLN A 284 6.65 13.81 9.62
N ALA A 285 6.38 12.50 9.64
CA ALA A 285 5.24 11.93 8.92
C ALA A 285 3.89 12.40 9.50
N MET A 286 3.77 12.48 10.83
CA MET A 286 2.57 13.02 11.49
C MET A 286 2.38 14.50 11.18
N GLU A 287 3.45 15.31 11.23
CA GLU A 287 3.43 16.74 10.90
C GLU A 287 2.98 16.99 9.47
N MET A 288 3.52 16.24 8.50
CA MET A 288 3.12 16.32 7.10
C MET A 288 1.63 16.02 6.87
N GLN A 289 1.06 15.13 7.68
CA GLN A 289 -0.35 14.74 7.60
C GLN A 289 -1.26 15.62 8.46
N GLY A 290 -0.70 16.59 9.21
CA GLY A 290 -1.46 17.39 10.17
C GLY A 290 -2.10 16.57 11.29
N MET A 291 -1.56 15.39 11.58
CA MET A 291 -2.10 14.44 12.56
C MET A 291 -1.51 14.70 13.95
N THR A 292 -2.34 14.69 14.99
CA THR A 292 -1.84 14.75 16.37
C THR A 292 -1.34 13.39 16.84
N ALA A 293 -0.46 13.37 17.84
CA ALA A 293 0.01 12.12 18.46
C ALA A 293 -1.16 11.25 18.96
N ASP A 294 -2.19 11.86 19.55
CA ASP A 294 -3.37 11.13 20.03
C ASP A 294 -4.17 10.50 18.88
N GLN A 295 -4.36 11.22 17.76
CA GLN A 295 -5.03 10.68 16.58
C GLN A 295 -4.25 9.52 15.97
N PHE A 296 -2.93 9.68 15.90
CA PHE A 296 -2.04 8.64 15.41
C PHE A 296 -2.10 7.37 16.27
N GLU A 297 -2.07 7.53 17.59
CA GLU A 297 -2.19 6.41 18.53
C GLU A 297 -3.55 5.71 18.46
N GLN A 298 -4.64 6.46 18.31
CA GLN A 298 -5.97 5.88 18.09
C GLN A 298 -6.04 5.09 16.78
N ASN A 299 -5.44 5.60 15.70
CA ASN A 299 -5.36 4.89 14.42
C ASN A 299 -4.56 3.59 14.53
N LEU A 300 -3.44 3.60 15.26
CA LEU A 300 -2.66 2.39 15.53
C LEU A 300 -3.46 1.36 16.32
N ILE A 301 -4.21 1.79 17.35
CA ILE A 301 -5.04 0.89 18.16
C ILE A 301 -6.17 0.28 17.32
N GLY A 302 -6.84 1.07 16.48
CA GLY A 302 -7.90 0.56 15.60
C GLY A 302 -7.38 -0.51 14.61
N GLN A 303 -6.19 -0.28 14.04
CA GLN A 303 -5.53 -1.28 13.19
C GLN A 303 -5.13 -2.53 13.98
N ALA A 304 -4.50 -2.34 15.15
CA ALA A 304 -4.09 -3.44 16.02
C ALA A 304 -5.28 -4.28 16.50
N GLN A 305 -6.42 -3.63 16.78
CA GLN A 305 -7.65 -4.33 17.14
C GLN A 305 -8.15 -5.18 15.97
N SER A 306 -8.18 -4.64 14.76
CA SER A 306 -8.59 -5.40 13.56
C SER A 306 -7.68 -6.60 13.29
N MET A 307 -6.36 -6.44 13.48
CA MET A 307 -5.38 -7.52 13.36
C MET A 307 -5.58 -8.59 14.43
N ALA A 308 -5.72 -8.19 15.69
CA ALA A 308 -5.94 -9.11 16.80
C ALA A 308 -7.27 -9.87 16.67
N GLU A 309 -8.36 -9.20 16.27
CA GLU A 309 -9.65 -9.84 16.04
C GLU A 309 -9.56 -10.89 14.92
N SER A 310 -8.87 -10.56 13.82
CA SER A 310 -8.62 -11.49 12.73
C SER A 310 -7.79 -12.70 13.18
N GLU A 311 -6.71 -12.47 13.95
CA GLU A 311 -5.87 -13.54 14.52
C GLU A 311 -6.71 -14.49 15.39
N LEU A 312 -7.54 -13.94 16.29
CA LEU A 312 -8.38 -14.74 17.17
C LEU A 312 -9.42 -15.57 16.40
N ILE A 313 -10.01 -15.01 15.34
CA ILE A 313 -10.96 -15.74 14.48
C ILE A 313 -10.27 -16.90 13.76
N MET A 314 -9.07 -16.67 13.23
CA MET A 314 -8.30 -17.72 12.57
C MET A 314 -7.85 -18.80 13.56
N GLU A 315 -7.43 -18.41 14.76
CA GLU A 315 -7.07 -19.35 15.83
C GLU A 315 -8.29 -20.20 16.26
N ALA A 316 -9.47 -19.61 16.36
CA ALA A 316 -10.70 -20.35 16.65
C ALA A 316 -11.04 -21.39 15.56
N ILE A 317 -10.84 -21.06 14.28
CA ILE A 317 -11.00 -22.03 13.18
C ILE A 317 -9.95 -23.14 13.30
N ALA A 318 -8.69 -22.79 13.56
CA ALA A 318 -7.61 -23.76 13.72
C ALA A 318 -7.87 -24.75 14.87
N VAL A 319 -8.35 -24.26 16.01
CA VAL A 319 -8.77 -25.11 17.15
C VAL A 319 -9.93 -26.02 16.75
N LYS A 320 -10.97 -25.48 16.11
CA LYS A 320 -12.15 -26.25 15.71
C LYS A 320 -11.85 -27.35 14.68
N GLU A 321 -10.92 -27.09 13.77
CA GLU A 321 -10.47 -28.05 12.74
C GLU A 321 -9.30 -28.93 13.20
N ASN A 322 -8.81 -28.77 14.43
CA ASN A 322 -7.66 -29.50 14.99
C ASN A 322 -6.39 -29.35 14.11
N ILE A 323 -6.13 -28.13 13.63
CA ILE A 323 -4.92 -27.81 12.87
C ILE A 323 -3.70 -27.94 13.81
N ASP A 324 -2.68 -28.67 13.37
CA ASP A 324 -1.43 -28.82 14.12
C ASP A 324 -0.64 -27.51 14.12
N ILE A 325 -0.64 -26.85 15.28
CA ILE A 325 0.10 -25.61 15.57
C ILE A 325 1.13 -25.83 16.67
N SER A 326 1.59 -27.08 16.85
CA SER A 326 2.62 -27.44 17.82
C SER A 326 3.95 -26.73 17.55
N ASP A 327 4.82 -26.64 18.56
CA ASP A 327 6.16 -26.05 18.41
C ASP A 327 6.94 -26.71 17.28
N LYS A 328 6.80 -28.03 17.14
CA LYS A 328 7.38 -28.78 16.02
C LYS A 328 6.83 -28.32 14.67
N ALA A 329 5.52 -28.12 14.54
CA ALA A 329 4.91 -27.67 13.29
C ALA A 329 5.40 -26.25 12.92
N VAL A 330 5.56 -25.38 13.92
CA VAL A 330 6.13 -24.03 13.73
C VAL A 330 7.60 -24.10 13.32
N ASP A 331 8.40 -24.95 13.96
CA ASP A 331 9.81 -25.16 13.59
C ASP A 331 9.95 -25.70 12.16
N ASP A 332 9.14 -26.69 11.79
CA ASP A 332 9.10 -27.25 10.43
C ASP A 332 8.70 -26.17 9.42
N TYR A 333 7.74 -25.30 9.76
CA TYR A 333 7.32 -24.17 8.93
C TYR A 333 8.43 -23.13 8.75
N ILE A 334 9.14 -22.76 9.83
CA ILE A 334 10.30 -21.84 9.76
C ILE A 334 11.42 -22.44 8.89
N GLN A 335 11.68 -23.74 9.02
CA GLN A 335 12.69 -24.44 8.20
C GLN A 335 12.32 -24.44 6.71
N GLN A 336 11.04 -24.61 6.38
CA GLN A 336 10.58 -24.55 4.99
C GLN A 336 10.84 -23.18 4.35
N MET A 337 10.70 -22.08 5.09
CA MET A 337 10.94 -20.73 4.56
C MET A 337 12.39 -20.47 4.16
N VAL A 338 13.35 -21.07 4.87
CA VAL A 338 14.78 -20.88 4.59
C VAL A 338 15.34 -21.93 3.63
N SER A 339 14.58 -22.99 3.35
CA SER A 339 15.04 -24.10 2.53
C SER A 339 15.20 -23.70 1.06
N GLY A 340 16.44 -23.69 0.57
CA GLY A 340 16.76 -23.30 -0.81
C GLY A 340 16.77 -21.79 -1.07
N SER A 341 16.43 -20.97 -0.08
CA SER A 341 16.43 -19.51 -0.16
C SER A 341 17.86 -18.97 -0.12
N LYS A 342 18.18 -18.03 -1.02
CA LYS A 342 19.49 -17.37 -1.11
C LYS A 342 19.36 -15.86 -1.06
N ASP A 343 20.33 -15.19 -0.45
CA ASP A 343 20.46 -13.74 -0.48
C ASP A 343 20.98 -13.22 -1.84
N GLU A 344 21.09 -11.90 -1.98
CA GLU A 344 21.60 -11.22 -3.19
C GLU A 344 23.03 -11.62 -3.56
N GLU A 345 23.80 -12.10 -2.58
CA GLU A 345 25.18 -12.55 -2.74
C GLU A 345 25.28 -14.06 -3.03
N GLY A 346 24.12 -14.75 -3.07
CA GLY A 346 24.03 -16.18 -3.34
C GLY A 346 24.28 -17.08 -2.12
N ASN A 347 24.37 -16.51 -0.90
CA ASN A 347 24.51 -17.25 0.34
C ASN A 347 23.15 -17.79 0.79
N SER A 348 23.12 -18.97 1.41
CA SER A 348 21.89 -19.51 1.97
C SER A 348 21.36 -18.62 3.11
N ILE A 349 20.07 -18.32 3.08
CA ILE A 349 19.40 -17.61 4.17
C ILE A 349 19.31 -18.55 5.38
N THR A 350 19.69 -18.06 6.55
CA THR A 350 19.60 -18.81 7.81
C THR A 350 18.40 -18.35 8.64
N ILE A 351 17.93 -19.19 9.55
CA ILE A 351 16.85 -18.81 10.50
C ILE A 351 17.27 -17.60 11.33
N ASP A 352 18.53 -17.54 11.76
CA ASP A 352 19.04 -16.40 12.53
C ASP A 352 18.91 -15.09 11.73
N LYS A 353 19.18 -15.13 10.41
CA LYS A 353 19.00 -13.96 9.55
C LYS A 353 17.54 -13.57 9.39
N VAL A 354 16.62 -14.55 9.32
CA VAL A 354 15.17 -14.29 9.31
C VAL A 354 14.74 -13.65 10.63
N LYS A 355 15.22 -14.14 11.78
CA LYS A 355 14.93 -13.55 13.10
C LYS A 355 15.49 -12.13 13.25
N GLU A 356 16.70 -11.88 12.75
CA GLU A 356 17.32 -10.55 12.73
C GLU A 356 16.48 -9.58 11.89
N ASN A 357 16.10 -9.99 10.68
CA ASN A 357 15.25 -9.18 9.79
C ASN A 357 13.87 -8.93 10.41
N TYR A 358 13.26 -9.96 11.00
CA TYR A 358 12.01 -9.82 11.75
C TYR A 358 12.15 -8.77 12.85
N THR A 359 13.17 -8.89 13.72
CA THR A 359 13.37 -7.97 14.85
C THR A 359 13.64 -6.54 14.37
N SER A 360 14.39 -6.39 13.28
CA SER A 360 14.66 -5.08 12.68
C SER A 360 13.42 -4.40 12.12
N PHE A 361 12.44 -5.17 11.64
CA PHE A 361 11.27 -4.64 10.95
C PHE A 361 10.04 -4.54 11.86
N TYR A 362 9.82 -5.53 12.71
CA TYR A 362 8.64 -5.67 13.57
C TYR A 362 8.94 -5.38 15.05
N GLY A 363 10.20 -5.12 15.39
CA GLY A 363 10.61 -4.89 16.78
C GLY A 363 10.59 -6.17 17.62
N THR A 364 10.46 -6.01 18.93
CA THR A 364 10.55 -7.11 19.90
C THR A 364 9.26 -7.40 20.66
N ALA A 365 8.22 -6.57 20.48
CA ALA A 365 6.99 -6.67 21.26
C ALA A 365 6.28 -8.02 21.06
N MET A 366 6.24 -8.52 19.82
CA MET A 366 5.78 -9.87 19.52
C MET A 366 6.98 -10.80 19.32
N LYS A 367 7.00 -11.93 20.05
CA LYS A 367 8.04 -12.96 19.89
C LYS A 367 7.98 -13.54 18.47
N PHE A 368 9.13 -13.73 17.85
CA PHE A 368 9.24 -14.31 16.50
C PHE A 368 8.47 -15.63 16.38
N GLU A 369 8.62 -16.55 17.34
CA GLU A 369 7.97 -17.85 17.31
C GLU A 369 6.43 -17.74 17.43
N ARG A 370 5.91 -16.70 18.12
CA ARG A 370 4.46 -16.41 18.13
C ARG A 370 4.02 -15.94 16.76
N TYR A 371 4.71 -14.95 16.20
CA TYR A 371 4.41 -14.45 14.85
C TYR A 371 4.39 -15.57 13.81
N MET A 372 5.38 -16.46 13.87
CA MET A 372 5.48 -17.63 13.00
C MET A 372 4.33 -18.62 13.21
N ARG A 373 3.84 -18.78 14.45
CA ARG A 373 2.64 -19.57 14.73
C ARG A 373 1.38 -18.94 14.14
N SER A 374 1.18 -17.63 14.29
CA SER A 374 0.07 -16.91 13.67
C SER A 374 0.12 -17.01 12.13
N SER A 375 1.31 -16.91 11.55
CA SER A 375 1.52 -17.08 10.10
C SER A 375 1.21 -18.50 9.61
N LEU A 376 1.58 -19.53 10.38
CA LEU A 376 1.21 -20.92 10.11
C LEU A 376 -0.30 -21.12 10.20
N ILE A 377 -0.95 -20.59 11.25
CA ILE A 377 -2.42 -20.62 11.41
C ILE A 377 -3.08 -20.01 10.17
N TYR A 378 -2.69 -18.79 9.80
CA TYR A 378 -3.24 -18.13 8.63
C TYR A 378 -3.08 -19.00 7.37
N THR A 379 -1.88 -19.52 7.11
CA THR A 379 -1.60 -20.33 5.92
C THR A 379 -2.52 -21.55 5.87
N LYS A 380 -2.65 -22.28 6.98
CA LYS A 380 -3.46 -23.50 7.05
C LYS A 380 -4.96 -23.21 6.99
N VAL A 381 -5.42 -22.15 7.65
CA VAL A 381 -6.82 -21.74 7.65
C VAL A 381 -7.22 -21.20 6.27
N SER A 382 -6.35 -20.40 5.62
CA SER A 382 -6.56 -19.91 4.25
C SER A 382 -6.65 -21.03 3.24
N GLU A 383 -5.77 -22.03 3.33
CA GLU A 383 -5.84 -23.24 2.50
C GLU A 383 -7.15 -24.00 2.74
N LEU A 384 -7.53 -24.21 4.00
CA LEU A 384 -8.77 -24.92 4.37
C LEU A 384 -10.02 -24.20 3.84
N VAL A 385 -10.12 -22.89 4.10
CA VAL A 385 -11.25 -22.06 3.68
C VAL A 385 -11.29 -21.94 2.16
N GLY A 386 -10.14 -21.68 1.53
CA GLY A 386 -10.01 -21.57 0.07
C GLY A 386 -10.42 -22.86 -0.65
N ASN A 387 -10.04 -24.02 -0.12
CA ASN A 387 -10.45 -25.32 -0.69
C ASN A 387 -11.96 -25.58 -0.53
N ALA A 388 -12.56 -25.09 0.55
CA ALA A 388 -14.00 -25.25 0.82
C ALA A 388 -14.88 -24.19 0.14
N ALA A 389 -14.33 -23.03 -0.21
CA ALA A 389 -15.10 -21.90 -0.74
C ALA A 389 -15.70 -22.20 -2.12
N LYS A 390 -16.97 -21.79 -2.28
CA LYS A 390 -17.76 -21.97 -3.52
C LYS A 390 -17.72 -20.70 -4.34
N ILE A 391 -17.43 -20.84 -5.63
CA ILE A 391 -17.44 -19.73 -6.57
C ILE A 391 -18.87 -19.57 -7.10
N ILE A 392 -19.36 -18.33 -7.09
CA ILE A 392 -20.53 -17.88 -7.85
C ILE A 392 -20.00 -17.13 -9.07
N GLU A 393 -20.52 -17.43 -10.27
CA GLU A 393 -20.11 -16.84 -11.57
C GLU A 393 -21.26 -16.14 -12.29
#